data_AF-A0A5D0WUY0-F1
#
_entry.id   AF-A0A5D0WUY0-F1
#
_cell.length_a   1.000
_cell.length_b   1.000
_cell.length_c   1.000
_cell.angle_alpha   90.00
_cell.angle_beta   90.00
_cell.angle_gamma   90.00
#
_symmetry.space_group_name_H-M   'P 1'
#
loop_
_entity.id
_entity.type
_entity.pdbx_description
1 polymer ?
#
loop_
_entity_poly.entity_id
_entity_poly.type
_entity_poly.pdbx_seq_one_letter_code
_entity_poly.pdbx_strand_id
1 'polypeptide(L)'
;MAYCPKCGVEVEDDVKNCPLCDFPVPDVNDGIFSQDSKYPQAINTYEEDHLGKKNQAFFSITIIAASIMVIIGVIYLVYPWNHVLLKYIALADLSIFAIVFFAMGYLKPNYNFLGAYITVVITCLFVYMIGGSQTNWFLSYAFPIATLLYLDVSLFCFILKHTRHKSQFIFIPTNLILFVIVLAIGIDGIISLNVLGEVQLTWSLIVAVSGLCIIGLLQTIYHRIPEKTRRMLKKKMHV
;
A
#
# COMPACT_ATOMS: atom_id res chain seq x y z
N MET A 1 -5.81 55.84 -7.46
CA MET A 1 -5.36 56.79 -6.43
C MET A 1 -4.22 56.15 -5.65
N ALA A 2 -2.99 56.58 -5.93
CA ALA A 2 -1.78 56.08 -5.30
C ALA A 2 -1.39 56.94 -4.08
N TYR A 3 -0.77 56.33 -3.08
CA TYR A 3 -0.19 57.02 -1.92
C TYR A 3 1.32 56.89 -1.95
N CYS A 4 2.03 57.97 -1.61
CA CYS A 4 3.48 57.89 -1.47
C CYS A 4 3.85 57.06 -0.23
N PRO A 5 4.63 55.97 -0.35
CA PRO A 5 4.97 55.10 0.78
C PRO A 5 5.91 55.77 1.80
N LYS A 6 6.58 56.87 1.43
CA LYS A 6 7.51 57.58 2.29
C LYS A 6 6.85 58.71 3.09
N CYS A 7 6.03 59.54 2.46
CA CYS A 7 5.42 60.72 3.11
C CYS A 7 3.91 60.57 3.38
N GLY A 8 3.26 59.53 2.85
CA GLY A 8 1.84 59.24 3.09
C GLY A 8 0.85 60.18 2.38
N VAL A 9 1.33 61.07 1.51
CA VAL A 9 0.48 61.99 0.75
C VAL A 9 -0.14 61.28 -0.45
N GLU A 10 -1.40 61.60 -0.71
CA GLU A 10 -2.14 61.15 -1.89
C GLU A 10 -1.59 61.84 -3.14
N VAL A 11 -1.23 61.04 -4.14
CA VAL A 11 -0.64 61.50 -5.38
C VAL A 11 -1.49 61.02 -6.55
N GLU A 12 -1.53 61.80 -7.62
CA GLU A 12 -2.19 61.40 -8.87
C GLU A 12 -1.48 60.18 -9.46
N ASP A 13 -2.27 59.31 -10.12
CA ASP A 13 -1.82 57.97 -10.53
C ASP A 13 -0.67 58.00 -11.58
N ASP A 14 -0.50 59.11 -12.31
CA ASP A 14 0.52 59.24 -13.37
C ASP A 14 1.84 59.90 -12.90
N VAL A 15 2.00 60.15 -11.60
CA VAL A 15 3.16 60.85 -11.05
C VAL A 15 4.28 59.87 -10.67
N LYS A 16 5.38 59.89 -11.44
CA LYS A 16 6.55 59.01 -11.21
C LYS A 16 7.31 59.31 -9.90
N ASN A 17 7.43 60.59 -9.53
CA ASN A 17 8.14 61.04 -8.33
C ASN A 17 7.23 61.93 -7.48
N CYS A 18 7.18 61.67 -6.17
CA CYS A 18 6.38 62.46 -5.25
C CYS A 18 6.86 63.93 -5.20
N PRO A 19 6.02 64.93 -5.49
CA PRO A 19 6.45 66.33 -5.60
C PRO A 19 6.89 66.96 -4.25
N LEU A 20 6.56 66.33 -3.12
CA LEU A 20 6.89 66.82 -1.78
C LEU A 20 8.21 66.29 -1.23
N CYS A 21 8.55 65.04 -1.55
CA CYS A 21 9.71 64.37 -0.96
C CYS A 21 10.65 63.73 -1.98
N ASP A 22 10.34 63.92 -3.27
CA ASP A 22 11.05 63.44 -4.46
C ASP A 22 11.26 61.92 -4.50
N PHE A 23 10.45 61.18 -3.72
CA PHE A 23 10.54 59.73 -3.66
C PHE A 23 9.83 59.10 -4.87
N PRO A 24 10.47 58.14 -5.57
CA PRO A 24 9.85 57.47 -6.69
C PRO A 24 8.64 56.64 -6.22
N VAL A 25 7.47 56.90 -6.80
CA VAL A 25 6.24 56.19 -6.47
C VAL A 25 6.18 54.95 -7.37
N PRO A 26 6.17 53.73 -6.82
CA PRO A 26 6.03 52.52 -7.62
C PRO A 26 4.69 52.53 -8.35
N ASP A 27 4.72 52.30 -9.66
CA ASP A 27 3.49 52.12 -10.43
C ASP A 27 2.81 50.81 -9.98
N VAL A 28 1.65 50.94 -9.37
CA VAL A 28 0.84 49.79 -8.88
C VAL A 28 -0.23 49.42 -9.91
N ASN A 29 -0.44 50.26 -10.93
CA ASN A 29 -1.50 50.11 -11.92
C ASN A 29 -1.03 49.40 -13.20
N ASP A 30 0.28 49.41 -13.45
CA ASP A 30 0.89 48.53 -14.44
C ASP A 30 0.86 47.09 -13.92
N GLY A 31 -0.23 46.38 -14.22
CA GLY A 31 -0.38 44.91 -14.09
C GLY A 31 0.61 44.10 -14.94
N ILE A 32 1.67 44.75 -15.45
CA ILE A 32 2.82 44.12 -16.06
C ILE A 32 3.74 43.71 -14.91
N PHE A 33 3.37 42.62 -14.23
CA PHE A 33 4.38 41.77 -13.61
C PHE A 33 5.39 41.46 -14.72
N SER A 34 6.59 42.04 -14.63
CA SER A 34 7.66 41.73 -15.55
C SER A 34 7.78 40.22 -15.67
N GLN A 35 7.66 39.70 -16.90
CA GLN A 35 7.80 38.26 -17.20
C GLN A 35 9.19 37.71 -16.82
N ASP A 36 10.12 38.57 -16.39
CA ASP A 36 11.37 38.20 -15.76
C ASP A 36 11.16 37.81 -14.28
N SER A 37 10.43 36.72 -14.04
CA SER A 37 10.51 36.07 -12.73
C SER A 37 11.94 35.53 -12.55
N LYS A 38 12.78 36.25 -11.81
CA LYS A 38 14.15 35.82 -11.43
C LYS A 38 14.18 34.48 -10.67
N TYR A 39 13.04 34.03 -10.17
CA TYR A 39 12.91 32.77 -9.45
C TYR A 39 12.48 31.66 -10.43
N PRO A 40 13.23 30.54 -10.50
CA PRO A 40 12.81 29.41 -11.31
C PRO A 40 11.46 28.88 -10.83
N GLN A 41 10.59 28.52 -11.77
CA GLN A 41 9.34 27.85 -11.44
C GLN A 41 9.68 26.52 -10.74
N ALA A 42 9.07 26.28 -9.58
CA ALA A 42 9.27 25.04 -8.83
C ALA A 42 8.62 23.86 -9.60
N ILE A 43 9.42 23.18 -10.41
CA ILE A 43 9.02 21.92 -11.07
C ILE A 43 9.17 20.80 -10.03
N ASN A 44 8.11 20.06 -9.78
CA ASN A 44 8.13 18.93 -8.87
C ASN A 44 8.67 17.68 -9.59
N THR A 45 9.99 17.48 -9.59
CA THR A 45 10.66 16.31 -10.20
C THR A 45 10.55 15.03 -9.34
N TYR A 46 9.92 15.09 -8.16
CA TYR A 46 9.88 13.98 -7.20
C TYR A 46 9.28 12.69 -7.80
N GLU A 47 8.26 12.83 -8.64
CA GLU A 47 7.56 11.70 -9.24
C GLU A 47 8.41 10.98 -10.30
N GLU A 48 9.18 11.74 -11.09
CA GLU A 48 10.08 11.23 -12.14
C GLU A 48 11.29 10.51 -11.52
N ASP A 49 11.93 11.12 -10.52
CA ASP A 49 13.08 10.52 -9.80
C ASP A 49 12.69 9.23 -9.08
N HIS A 50 11.49 9.20 -8.47
CA HIS A 50 11.01 8.01 -7.77
C HIS A 50 10.67 6.87 -8.74
N LEU A 51 10.08 7.20 -9.91
CA LEU A 51 9.82 6.21 -10.96
C LEU A 51 11.11 5.68 -11.58
N GLY A 52 12.11 6.55 -11.78
CA GLY A 52 13.44 6.17 -12.26
C GLY A 52 14.14 5.17 -11.32
N LYS A 53 14.20 5.47 -10.02
CA LYS A 53 14.77 4.56 -9.01
C LYS A 53 14.01 3.24 -8.90
N LYS A 54 12.68 3.29 -8.96
CA LYS A 54 11.83 2.10 -8.96
C LYS A 54 12.12 1.21 -10.17
N ASN A 55 12.21 1.79 -11.36
CA ASN A 55 12.51 1.03 -12.58
C ASN A 55 13.93 0.47 -12.58
N GLN A 56 14.90 1.23 -12.06
CA GLN A 56 16.26 0.73 -11.87
C GLN A 56 16.28 -0.50 -10.95
N ALA A 57 15.60 -0.43 -9.80
CA ALA A 57 15.49 -1.56 -8.88
C ALA A 57 14.81 -2.78 -9.53
N PHE A 58 13.72 -2.56 -10.29
CA PHE A 58 13.03 -3.63 -11.02
C PHE A 58 13.93 -4.30 -12.06
N PHE A 59 14.69 -3.49 -12.82
CA PHE A 59 15.61 -4.01 -13.82
C PHE A 59 16.73 -4.83 -13.18
N SER A 60 17.30 -4.37 -12.06
CA SER A 60 18.29 -5.13 -11.29
C SER A 60 17.74 -6.47 -10.81
N ILE A 61 16.53 -6.49 -10.25
CA ILE A 61 15.87 -7.73 -9.80
C ILE A 61 15.59 -8.67 -10.97
N THR A 62 15.18 -8.12 -12.11
CA THR A 62 14.91 -8.90 -13.34
C THR A 62 16.19 -9.56 -13.86
N ILE A 63 17.32 -8.85 -13.86
CA ILE A 63 18.62 -9.43 -14.23
C ILE A 63 19.00 -10.57 -13.28
N ILE A 64 18.81 -10.39 -11.97
CA ILE A 64 19.11 -11.42 -10.97
C ILE A 64 18.25 -12.67 -11.22
N ALA A 65 16.92 -12.53 -11.33
CA ALA A 65 16.03 -13.65 -11.59
C ALA A 65 16.36 -14.36 -12.93
N ALA A 66 16.59 -13.59 -13.99
CA ALA A 66 16.99 -14.14 -15.28
C ALA A 66 18.31 -14.93 -15.19
N SER A 67 19.31 -14.40 -14.46
CA SER A 67 20.59 -15.08 -14.26
C SER A 67 20.44 -16.41 -13.52
N ILE A 68 19.59 -16.44 -12.48
CA ILE A 68 19.29 -17.67 -11.72
C ILE A 68 18.63 -18.70 -12.63
N MET A 69 17.64 -18.29 -13.44
CA MET A 69 16.98 -19.17 -14.40
C MET A 69 17.94 -19.74 -15.45
N VAL A 70 18.88 -18.94 -15.97
CA VAL A 70 19.92 -19.41 -16.90
C VAL A 70 20.82 -20.43 -16.22
N ILE A 71 21.28 -20.17 -14.99
CA ILE A 71 22.12 -21.10 -14.23
C ILE A 71 21.39 -22.43 -14.02
N ILE A 72 20.12 -22.39 -13.60
CA ILE A 72 19.30 -23.60 -13.42
C ILE A 72 19.14 -24.35 -14.75
N GLY A 73 18.92 -23.64 -15.86
CA GLY A 73 18.82 -24.24 -17.19
C GLY A 73 20.10 -24.95 -17.63
N VAL A 74 21.27 -24.33 -17.40
CA VAL A 74 22.57 -24.95 -17.68
C VAL A 74 22.79 -26.18 -16.80
N ILE A 75 22.50 -26.10 -15.49
CA ILE A 75 22.61 -27.25 -14.58
C ILE A 75 21.69 -28.39 -15.03
N TYR A 76 20.46 -28.08 -15.45
CA TYR A 76 19.50 -29.07 -15.94
C TYR A 76 20.02 -29.82 -17.18
N LEU A 77 20.72 -29.12 -18.08
CA LEU A 77 21.30 -29.71 -19.30
C LEU A 77 22.58 -30.51 -19.02
N VAL A 78 23.44 -30.02 -18.13
CA VAL A 78 24.76 -30.62 -17.86
C VAL A 78 24.70 -31.75 -16.83
N TYR A 79 23.82 -31.63 -15.83
CA TYR A 79 23.77 -32.54 -14.67
C TYR A 79 22.33 -32.96 -14.31
N PRO A 80 21.74 -33.93 -15.03
CA PRO A 80 20.33 -34.33 -14.89
C PRO A 80 20.02 -35.19 -13.66
N TRP A 81 20.77 -35.07 -12.57
CA TRP A 81 20.71 -36.00 -11.44
C TRP A 81 19.45 -35.83 -10.57
N ASN A 82 18.84 -34.64 -10.54
CA ASN A 82 17.64 -34.39 -9.75
C ASN A 82 16.70 -33.36 -10.39
N HIS A 83 15.94 -33.79 -11.40
CA HIS A 83 14.98 -32.94 -12.11
C HIS A 83 13.88 -32.35 -11.22
N VAL A 84 13.50 -33.04 -10.14
CA VAL A 84 12.45 -32.59 -9.22
C VAL A 84 12.91 -31.38 -8.42
N LEU A 85 14.12 -31.45 -7.86
CA LEU A 85 14.70 -30.34 -7.12
C LEU A 85 14.90 -29.09 -7.99
N LEU A 86 15.39 -29.27 -9.22
CA LEU A 86 15.57 -28.15 -10.16
C LEU A 86 14.23 -27.49 -10.52
N LYS A 87 13.15 -28.26 -10.68
CA LYS A 87 11.81 -27.71 -10.90
C LYS A 87 11.32 -26.88 -9.70
N TYR A 88 11.58 -27.31 -8.47
CA TYR A 88 11.21 -26.53 -7.27
C TYR A 88 11.97 -25.21 -7.20
N ILE A 89 13.28 -25.22 -7.48
CA ILE A 89 14.08 -23.99 -7.45
C ILE A 89 13.63 -23.02 -8.55
N ALA A 90 13.40 -23.52 -9.77
CA ALA A 90 12.91 -22.69 -10.88
C ALA A 90 11.53 -22.08 -10.58
N LEU A 91 10.63 -22.87 -9.99
CA LEU A 91 9.30 -22.40 -9.58
C LEU A 91 9.40 -21.34 -8.47
N ALA A 92 10.27 -21.55 -7.48
CA ALA A 92 10.51 -20.59 -6.41
C ALA A 92 11.02 -19.26 -6.95
N ASP A 93 12.04 -19.28 -7.82
CA ASP A 93 12.57 -18.07 -8.46
C ASP A 93 11.48 -17.30 -9.23
N LEU A 94 10.75 -18.00 -10.11
CA LEU A 94 9.66 -17.40 -10.90
C LEU A 94 8.56 -16.81 -9.99
N SER A 95 8.21 -17.51 -8.91
CA SER A 95 7.18 -17.07 -7.96
C SER A 95 7.58 -15.79 -7.22
N ILE A 96 8.83 -15.72 -6.75
CA ILE A 96 9.36 -14.56 -6.05
C ILE A 96 9.38 -13.37 -7.02
N PHE A 97 9.88 -13.59 -8.24
CA PHE A 97 9.89 -12.55 -9.26
C PHE A 97 8.48 -12.01 -9.56
N ALA A 98 7.50 -12.90 -9.75
CA ALA A 98 6.12 -12.51 -10.02
C ALA A 98 5.48 -11.76 -8.83
N ILE A 99 5.71 -12.19 -7.58
CA ILE A 99 5.21 -11.48 -6.39
C ILE A 99 5.83 -10.09 -6.29
N VAL A 100 7.14 -9.97 -6.50
CA VAL A 100 7.84 -8.67 -6.48
C VAL A 100 7.30 -7.76 -7.57
N PHE A 101 7.07 -8.26 -8.79
CA PHE A 101 6.47 -7.48 -9.88
C PHE A 101 5.12 -6.87 -9.48
N PHE A 102 4.22 -7.68 -8.90
CA PHE A 102 2.92 -7.20 -8.43
C PHE A 102 3.05 -6.26 -7.21
N ALA A 103 3.98 -6.53 -6.30
CA ALA A 103 4.25 -5.68 -5.13
C ALA A 103 4.78 -4.30 -5.52
N MET A 104 5.55 -4.20 -6.61
CA MET A 104 6.02 -2.90 -7.12
C MET A 104 4.88 -2.03 -7.64
N GLY A 105 3.67 -2.56 -7.86
CA GLY A 105 2.52 -1.71 -8.12
C GLY A 105 2.48 -1.08 -9.51
N TYR A 106 2.99 -1.78 -10.53
CA TYR A 106 3.00 -1.28 -11.92
C TYR A 106 1.60 -1.24 -12.54
N LEU A 107 0.69 -2.14 -12.14
CA LEU A 107 -0.69 -2.16 -12.61
C LEU A 107 -1.61 -1.39 -11.65
N LYS A 108 -2.91 -1.32 -11.96
CA LYS A 108 -3.90 -0.80 -11.01
C LYS A 108 -3.89 -1.67 -9.73
N PRO A 109 -4.12 -1.10 -8.53
CA PRO A 109 -4.05 -1.83 -7.26
C PRO A 109 -4.83 -3.15 -7.22
N ASN A 110 -6.04 -3.15 -7.78
CA ASN A 110 -6.88 -4.36 -7.84
C ASN A 110 -6.25 -5.46 -8.70
N TYR A 111 -5.61 -5.11 -9.81
CA TYR A 111 -4.94 -6.08 -10.69
C TYR A 111 -3.64 -6.59 -10.08
N ASN A 112 -2.87 -5.75 -9.37
CA ASN A 112 -1.69 -6.22 -8.65
C ASN A 112 -2.07 -7.22 -7.55
N PHE A 113 -3.11 -6.90 -6.79
CA PHE A 113 -3.58 -7.78 -5.71
C PHE A 113 -4.13 -9.11 -6.24
N LEU A 114 -4.93 -9.06 -7.31
CA LEU A 114 -5.41 -10.26 -8.00
C LEU A 114 -4.24 -11.08 -8.59
N GLY A 115 -3.27 -10.40 -9.21
CA GLY A 115 -2.08 -11.03 -9.77
C GLY A 115 -1.26 -11.76 -8.71
N ALA A 116 -1.04 -11.13 -7.55
CA ALA A 116 -0.35 -11.77 -6.42
C ALA A 116 -1.09 -13.02 -5.93
N TYR A 117 -2.42 -12.96 -5.79
CA TYR A 117 -3.23 -14.12 -5.44
C TYR A 117 -3.12 -15.25 -6.47
N ILE A 118 -3.24 -14.93 -7.76
CA ILE A 118 -3.10 -15.91 -8.85
C ILE A 118 -1.71 -16.55 -8.80
N THR A 119 -0.65 -15.77 -8.59
CA THR A 119 0.71 -16.30 -8.43
C THR A 119 0.78 -17.31 -7.28
N VAL A 120 0.23 -17.00 -6.11
CA VAL A 120 0.20 -17.95 -4.98
C VAL A 120 -0.53 -19.24 -5.35
N VAL A 121 -1.73 -19.14 -5.93
CA VAL A 121 -2.51 -20.33 -6.32
C VAL A 121 -1.78 -21.18 -7.36
N ILE A 122 -1.23 -20.54 -8.40
CA ILE A 122 -0.47 -21.21 -9.46
C ILE A 122 0.75 -21.90 -8.86
N THR A 123 1.48 -21.24 -7.96
CA THR A 123 2.68 -21.83 -7.36
C THR A 123 2.36 -23.04 -6.50
N CYS A 124 1.33 -22.96 -5.65
CA CYS A 124 0.86 -24.12 -4.89
C CYS A 124 0.39 -25.27 -5.81
N LEU A 125 -0.27 -24.96 -6.93
CA LEU A 125 -0.69 -25.95 -7.92
C LEU A 125 0.53 -26.63 -8.57
N PHE A 126 1.55 -25.87 -8.99
CA PHE A 126 2.76 -26.45 -9.58
C PHE A 126 3.55 -27.28 -8.55
N VAL A 127 3.64 -26.84 -7.29
CA VAL A 127 4.23 -27.63 -6.20
C VAL A 127 3.48 -28.96 -6.05
N TYR A 128 2.14 -28.93 -6.07
CA TYR A 128 1.32 -30.14 -6.01
C TYR A 128 1.58 -31.07 -7.21
N MET A 129 1.70 -30.54 -8.42
CA MET A 129 1.99 -31.32 -9.63
C MET A 129 3.40 -31.94 -9.61
N ILE A 130 4.39 -31.27 -9.00
CA ILE A 130 5.77 -31.77 -8.89
C ILE A 130 5.90 -32.82 -7.77
N GLY A 131 5.20 -32.62 -6.64
CA GLY A 131 5.30 -33.47 -5.45
C GLY A 131 4.65 -34.85 -5.56
N GLY A 132 3.79 -35.05 -6.56
CA GLY A 132 3.04 -36.30 -6.74
C GLY A 132 1.77 -36.34 -5.88
N SER A 133 0.71 -36.94 -6.45
CA SER A 133 -0.69 -36.85 -6.00
C SER A 133 -1.04 -37.63 -4.73
N GLN A 134 -0.10 -37.84 -3.81
CA GLN A 134 -0.36 -38.70 -2.64
C GLN A 134 -1.32 -38.06 -1.62
N THR A 135 -1.40 -36.73 -1.58
CA THR A 135 -2.34 -36.01 -0.73
C THR A 135 -2.94 -34.84 -1.50
N ASN A 136 -4.27 -34.70 -1.51
CA ASN A 136 -4.98 -33.57 -2.13
C ASN A 136 -4.81 -32.26 -1.32
N TRP A 137 -3.63 -32.02 -0.75
CA TRP A 137 -3.34 -30.90 0.15
C TRP A 137 -3.60 -29.54 -0.51
N PHE A 138 -3.43 -29.45 -1.84
CA PHE A 138 -3.75 -28.26 -2.61
C PHE A 138 -5.23 -27.90 -2.51
N LEU A 139 -6.13 -28.86 -2.75
CA LEU A 139 -7.58 -28.63 -2.72
C LEU A 139 -8.12 -28.55 -1.29
N SER A 140 -7.53 -29.32 -0.37
CA SER A 140 -7.94 -29.38 1.03
C SER A 140 -7.52 -28.15 1.83
N TYR A 141 -6.29 -27.66 1.63
CA TYR A 141 -5.71 -26.61 2.48
C TYR A 141 -5.30 -25.38 1.66
N ALA A 142 -4.40 -25.53 0.68
CA ALA A 142 -3.75 -24.39 0.05
C ALA A 142 -4.74 -23.47 -0.65
N PHE A 143 -5.64 -24.03 -1.46
CA PHE A 143 -6.63 -23.27 -2.20
C PHE A 143 -7.70 -22.64 -1.30
N PRO A 144 -8.35 -23.37 -0.35
CA PRO A 144 -9.27 -22.77 0.60
C PRO A 144 -8.65 -21.65 1.46
N ILE A 145 -7.41 -21.83 1.93
CA ILE A 145 -6.74 -20.82 2.77
C ILE A 145 -6.36 -19.60 1.93
N ALA A 146 -5.80 -19.79 0.73
CA ALA A 146 -5.43 -18.68 -0.15
C ALA A 146 -6.66 -17.88 -0.61
N THR A 147 -7.76 -18.56 -0.95
CA THR A 147 -9.03 -17.92 -1.33
C THR A 147 -9.65 -17.16 -0.16
N LEU A 148 -9.66 -17.75 1.04
CA LEU A 148 -10.13 -17.09 2.26
C LEU A 148 -9.35 -15.80 2.53
N LEU A 149 -8.02 -15.86 2.51
CA LEU A 149 -7.15 -14.69 2.69
C LEU A 149 -7.42 -13.59 1.65
N TYR A 150 -7.55 -13.98 0.39
CA TYR A 150 -7.84 -13.04 -0.69
C TYR A 150 -9.19 -12.33 -0.50
N LEU A 151 -10.24 -13.10 -0.18
CA LEU A 151 -11.58 -12.56 0.04
C LEU A 151 -11.62 -11.65 1.27
N ASP A 152 -11.00 -12.08 2.38
CA ASP A 152 -10.95 -11.33 3.63
C ASP A 152 -10.26 -9.96 3.45
N VAL A 153 -9.07 -9.94 2.84
CA VAL A 153 -8.34 -8.70 2.56
C VAL A 153 -9.05 -7.82 1.53
N SER A 154 -9.67 -8.42 0.50
CA SER A 154 -10.44 -7.68 -0.50
C SER A 154 -11.66 -6.99 0.12
N LEU A 155 -12.40 -7.70 0.98
CA LEU A 155 -13.52 -7.16 1.75
C LEU A 155 -13.06 -6.06 2.69
N PHE A 156 -11.95 -6.25 3.41
CA PHE A 156 -11.37 -5.21 4.26
C PHE A 156 -11.04 -3.95 3.47
N CYS A 157 -10.35 -4.07 2.34
CA CYS A 157 -10.03 -2.95 1.45
C CYS A 157 -11.30 -2.26 0.92
N PHE A 158 -12.33 -3.03 0.57
CA PHE A 158 -13.61 -2.51 0.09
C PHE A 158 -14.33 -1.68 1.17
N ILE A 159 -14.41 -2.21 2.40
CA ILE A 159 -15.00 -1.50 3.55
C ILE A 159 -14.23 -0.23 3.88
N LEU A 160 -12.89 -0.28 3.86
CA LEU A 160 -12.05 0.90 4.09
C LEU A 160 -12.28 1.98 3.04
N LYS A 161 -12.41 1.61 1.76
CA LYS A 161 -12.67 2.56 0.68
C LYS A 161 -14.04 3.22 0.84
N HIS A 162 -15.07 2.46 1.21
CA HIS A 162 -16.42 2.99 1.40
C HIS A 162 -16.57 3.83 2.68
N THR A 163 -15.81 3.50 3.73
CA THR A 163 -15.95 4.13 5.05
C THR A 163 -14.93 5.25 5.30
N ARG A 164 -14.23 5.71 4.25
CA ARG A 164 -13.15 6.70 4.32
C ARG A 164 -13.56 8.03 4.98
N HIS A 165 -14.85 8.34 5.04
CA HIS A 165 -15.40 9.57 5.64
C HIS A 165 -15.67 9.51 7.15
N LYS A 166 -15.73 8.33 7.78
CA LYS A 166 -15.86 8.20 9.24
C LYS A 166 -14.50 8.33 9.92
N SER A 167 -14.48 8.65 11.22
CA SER A 167 -13.27 8.88 12.03
C SER A 167 -12.22 7.78 11.87
N GLN A 168 -11.22 8.03 11.02
CA GLN A 168 -10.24 7.04 10.57
C GLN A 168 -9.43 6.42 11.72
N PHE A 169 -9.21 7.16 12.79
CA PHE A 169 -8.30 6.77 13.87
C PHE A 169 -8.68 5.47 14.60
N ILE A 170 -9.97 5.21 14.83
CA ILE A 170 -10.42 4.04 15.60
C ILE A 170 -11.15 3.03 14.72
N PHE A 171 -11.77 3.49 13.63
CA PHE A 171 -12.45 2.61 12.71
C PHE A 171 -11.48 1.63 12.03
N ILE A 172 -10.30 2.09 11.61
CA ILE A 172 -9.30 1.23 10.94
C ILE A 172 -8.81 0.09 11.86
N PRO A 173 -8.27 0.36 13.07
CA PRO A 173 -7.76 -0.71 13.93
C PRO A 173 -8.87 -1.66 14.42
N THR A 174 -10.08 -1.14 14.68
CA THR A 174 -11.21 -1.97 15.11
C THR A 174 -11.62 -2.97 14.03
N ASN A 175 -11.77 -2.51 12.78
CA ASN A 175 -12.09 -3.42 11.68
C ASN A 175 -10.95 -4.38 11.41
N LEU A 176 -9.69 -3.92 11.46
CA LEU A 176 -8.55 -4.80 11.26
C LEU A 176 -8.56 -5.99 12.22
N ILE A 177 -8.80 -5.74 13.52
CA ILE A 177 -8.92 -6.82 14.51
C ILE A 177 -10.09 -7.75 14.18
N LEU A 178 -11.23 -7.20 13.77
CA LEU A 178 -12.40 -8.00 13.39
C LEU A 178 -12.11 -8.94 12.21
N PHE A 179 -11.45 -8.45 11.16
CA PHE A 179 -11.04 -9.27 10.01
C PHE A 179 -10.01 -10.34 10.41
N VAL A 180 -9.06 -10.03 11.30
CA VAL A 180 -8.14 -11.04 11.85
C VAL A 180 -8.87 -12.15 12.60
N ILE A 181 -9.93 -11.83 13.36
CA ILE A 181 -10.77 -12.83 14.04
C ILE A 181 -11.47 -13.73 13.01
N VAL A 182 -12.09 -13.13 11.99
CA VAL A 182 -12.79 -13.86 10.92
C VAL A 182 -11.82 -14.80 10.18
N LEU A 183 -10.64 -14.31 9.85
CA LEU A 183 -9.59 -15.09 9.22
C LEU A 183 -9.15 -16.27 10.10
N ALA A 184 -8.91 -16.03 11.40
CA ALA A 184 -8.51 -17.07 12.34
C ALA A 184 -9.56 -18.18 12.46
N ILE A 185 -10.84 -17.82 12.55
CA ILE A 185 -11.95 -18.78 12.59
C ILE A 185 -12.03 -19.57 11.28
N GLY A 186 -11.86 -18.92 10.13
CA GLY A 186 -11.88 -19.59 8.84
C GLY A 186 -10.73 -20.57 8.65
N ILE A 187 -9.51 -20.21 9.06
CA ILE A 187 -8.34 -21.11 9.00
C ILE A 187 -8.52 -22.30 9.94
N ASP A 188 -8.94 -22.07 11.18
CA ASP A 188 -9.19 -23.14 12.16
C ASP A 188 -10.29 -24.09 11.66
N GLY A 189 -11.37 -23.54 11.09
CA GLY A 189 -12.42 -24.34 10.46
C GLY A 189 -11.93 -25.19 9.28
N ILE A 190 -11.11 -24.64 8.38
CA ILE A 190 -10.52 -25.40 7.28
C ILE A 190 -9.62 -26.52 7.80
N ILE A 191 -8.77 -26.23 8.79
CA ILE A 191 -7.86 -27.23 9.36
C ILE A 191 -8.66 -28.34 10.05
N SER A 192 -9.59 -27.99 10.94
CA SER A 192 -10.40 -28.96 11.69
C SER A 192 -11.26 -29.82 10.77
N LEU A 193 -11.84 -29.24 9.72
CA LEU A 193 -12.63 -30.01 8.74
C LEU A 193 -11.76 -31.06 8.00
N ASN A 194 -10.54 -30.71 7.62
CA ASN A 194 -9.66 -31.63 6.90
C ASN A 194 -8.95 -32.64 7.80
N VAL A 195 -8.74 -32.33 9.09
CA VAL A 195 -8.05 -33.22 10.04
C VAL A 195 -9.03 -34.11 10.80
N LEU A 196 -10.13 -33.54 11.31
CA LEU A 196 -11.09 -34.20 12.21
C LEU A 196 -12.38 -34.61 11.51
N GLY A 197 -12.67 -34.10 10.31
CA GLY A 197 -13.92 -34.31 9.60
C GLY A 197 -15.10 -33.47 10.13
N GLU A 198 -14.88 -32.71 11.21
CA GLU A 198 -15.88 -31.87 11.87
C GLU A 198 -15.30 -30.48 12.16
N VAL A 199 -16.17 -29.47 12.18
CA VAL A 199 -15.77 -28.09 12.51
C VAL A 199 -15.64 -27.96 14.02
N GLN A 200 -14.41 -28.07 14.52
CA GLN A 200 -14.06 -27.79 15.91
C GLN A 200 -13.18 -26.54 15.97
N LEU A 201 -13.63 -25.52 16.72
CA LEU A 201 -12.89 -24.28 16.92
C LEU A 201 -12.14 -24.37 18.24
N THR A 202 -10.82 -24.21 18.22
CA THR A 202 -9.97 -24.35 19.41
C THR A 202 -9.18 -23.08 19.67
N TRP A 203 -8.13 -22.83 18.90
CA TRP A 203 -7.27 -21.66 19.06
C TRP A 203 -7.94 -20.39 18.52
N SER A 204 -8.82 -20.51 17.51
CA SER A 204 -9.56 -19.36 16.98
C SER A 204 -10.52 -18.73 18.00
N LEU A 205 -11.06 -19.51 18.94
CA LEU A 205 -11.90 -19.00 20.03
C LEU A 205 -11.11 -18.07 20.96
N ILE A 206 -9.86 -18.43 21.27
CA ILE A 206 -8.99 -17.62 22.12
C ILE A 206 -8.68 -16.28 21.42
N VAL A 207 -8.39 -16.33 20.12
CA VAL A 207 -8.18 -15.13 19.29
C VAL A 207 -9.45 -14.27 19.21
N ALA A 208 -10.62 -14.90 19.05
CA ALA A 208 -11.90 -14.21 18.99
C ALA A 208 -12.22 -13.48 20.30
N VAL A 209 -12.12 -14.17 21.44
CA VAL A 209 -12.41 -13.56 22.76
C VAL A 209 -11.44 -12.43 23.07
N SER A 210 -10.13 -12.65 22.88
CA SER A 210 -9.12 -11.62 23.12
C SER A 210 -9.30 -10.41 22.19
N GLY A 211 -9.56 -10.64 20.90
CA GLY A 211 -9.81 -9.57 19.93
C GLY A 211 -11.07 -8.76 20.24
N LEU A 212 -12.17 -9.42 20.63
CA LEU A 212 -13.41 -8.74 21.03
C LEU A 212 -13.22 -7.87 22.27
N CYS A 213 -12.44 -8.34 23.26
CA CYS A 213 -12.08 -7.53 24.43
C CYS A 213 -11.31 -6.27 24.03
N ILE A 214 -10.33 -6.37 23.13
CA ILE A 214 -9.56 -5.22 22.64
C ILE A 214 -10.47 -4.24 21.87
N ILE A 215 -11.36 -4.75 21.02
CA ILE A 215 -12.36 -3.94 20.31
C ILE A 215 -13.23 -3.16 21.31
N GLY A 216 -13.74 -3.83 22.35
CA GLY A 216 -14.55 -3.21 23.40
C GLY A 216 -13.79 -2.10 24.15
N LEU A 217 -12.51 -2.33 24.48
CA LEU A 217 -11.65 -1.33 25.12
C LEU A 217 -11.43 -0.11 24.20
N LEU A 218 -11.09 -0.33 22.94
CA LEU A 218 -10.89 0.75 21.96
C LEU A 218 -12.16 1.59 21.78
N GLN A 219 -13.32 0.94 21.69
CA GLN A 219 -14.62 1.63 21.57
C GLN A 219 -15.00 2.40 22.84
N THR A 220 -14.71 1.84 24.01
CA THR A 220 -14.97 2.48 25.31
C THR A 220 -14.11 3.73 25.47
N ILE A 221 -12.80 3.61 25.19
CA ILE A 221 -11.87 4.74 25.19
C ILE A 221 -12.37 5.81 24.20
N TYR A 222 -12.78 5.42 23.00
CA TYR A 222 -13.30 6.38 22.03
C TYR A 222 -14.48 7.19 22.57
N HIS A 223 -15.52 6.53 23.10
CA HIS A 223 -16.73 7.19 23.58
C HIS A 223 -16.46 8.06 24.82
N ARG A 224 -15.50 7.68 25.66
CA ARG A 224 -15.14 8.41 26.90
C ARG A 224 -14.26 9.64 26.66
N ILE A 225 -13.55 9.75 25.53
CA ILE A 225 -12.63 10.87 25.27
C ILE A 225 -13.41 12.14 24.88
N PRO A 226 -13.20 13.28 25.58
CA PRO A 226 -13.77 14.57 25.22
C PRO A 226 -13.34 15.06 23.83
N GLU A 227 -14.23 15.74 23.11
CA GLU A 227 -13.98 16.27 21.75
C GLU A 227 -12.69 17.14 21.64
N LYS A 228 -12.32 17.84 22.72
CA LYS A 228 -11.07 18.63 22.80
C LYS A 228 -9.82 17.75 22.64
N THR A 229 -9.75 16.63 23.35
CA THR A 229 -8.60 15.72 23.31
C THR A 229 -8.54 14.97 21.97
N ARG A 230 -9.70 14.68 21.36
CA ARG A 230 -9.78 14.13 19.99
C ARG A 230 -9.14 15.06 18.96
N ARG A 231 -9.43 16.37 19.05
CA ARG A 231 -8.81 17.39 18.18
C ARG A 231 -7.31 17.51 18.42
N MET A 232 -6.85 17.44 19.68
CA MET A 232 -5.41 17.46 19.99
C MET A 232 -4.67 16.23 19.45
N LEU A 233 -5.25 15.04 19.56
CA LEU A 233 -4.68 13.79 19.01
C LEU A 233 -4.59 13.85 17.48
N LYS A 234 -5.64 14.29 16.79
CA LYS A 234 -5.60 14.54 15.34
C LYS A 234 -4.47 15.51 14.96
N LYS A 235 -4.37 16.63 15.69
CA LYS A 235 -3.35 17.67 15.43
C LYS A 235 -1.92 17.18 15.67
N LYS A 236 -1.70 16.30 16.66
CA LYS A 236 -0.37 15.72 16.96
C LYS A 236 0.03 14.59 16.01
N MET A 237 -0.93 13.83 15.49
CA MET A 237 -0.64 12.70 14.60
C MET A 237 -0.68 13.05 13.12
N HIS A 238 -0.86 14.33 12.77
CA HIS A 238 -0.97 14.79 11.38
C HIS A 238 -2.02 14.02 10.57
N VAL A 239 -3.18 13.71 11.19
CA VAL A 239 -4.36 13.08 10.57
C VAL A 239 -5.60 13.97 10.71
#